data_AF-A0A1F3T6D2-F1
#
_entry.id   AF-A0A1F3T6D2-F1
#
_cell.length_a   1.000
_cell.length_b   1.000
_cell.length_c   1.000
_cell.angle_alpha   90.00
_cell.angle_beta   90.00
_cell.angle_gamma   90.00
#
_symmetry.space_group_name_H-M   'P 1'
#
loop_
_entity.id
_entity.type
_entity.pdbx_description
1 polymer ?
#
loop_
_entity_poly.entity_id
_entity_poly.type
_entity_poly.pdbx_seq_one_letter_code
_entity_poly.pdbx_strand_id
1 'polypeptide(L)'
;MEKFYSMFTQKTLKILIILFCFLGDFSILLFFYMKFNNFETFKKLMSMFPFLNINMIEEEMIEPLFRFTMQSLVLFFFLLIIIHSVVYILFWYEKKSAMNYIKILSLLGAPSSVFFVVEGIELHVGFAWFIVQTFLYAYTFFGLYYFKKLAK
;
A
#
# COMPACT_ATOMS: atom_id res chain seq x y z
N MET A 1 6.87 -4.34 -25.57
CA MET A 1 6.24 -4.99 -24.39
C MET A 1 5.99 -6.48 -24.63
N GLU A 2 5.32 -6.90 -25.71
CA GLU A 2 5.03 -8.33 -25.97
C GLU A 2 6.26 -9.24 -25.94
N LYS A 3 7.36 -8.86 -26.61
CA LYS A 3 8.62 -9.63 -26.59
C LYS A 3 9.25 -9.80 -25.20
N PHE A 4 9.00 -8.86 -24.28
CA PHE A 4 9.54 -8.94 -22.92
C PHE A 4 8.75 -9.93 -22.06
N TYR A 5 7.43 -9.93 -22.18
CA TYR A 5 6.56 -10.86 -21.44
C TYR A 5 6.54 -12.27 -22.03
N SER A 6 6.82 -12.43 -23.33
CA SER A 6 6.89 -13.76 -23.97
C SER A 6 8.06 -14.62 -23.49
N MET A 7 9.05 -14.03 -22.82
CA MET A 7 10.16 -14.77 -22.21
C MET A 7 9.79 -15.43 -20.88
N PHE A 8 8.67 -15.04 -20.26
CA PHE A 8 8.28 -15.52 -18.94
C PHE A 8 7.16 -16.55 -19.03
N THR A 9 7.24 -17.58 -18.18
CA THR A 9 6.13 -18.50 -17.98
C THR A 9 4.98 -17.82 -17.24
N GLN A 10 3.76 -18.32 -17.44
CA GLN A 10 2.57 -17.84 -16.72
C GLN A 10 2.77 -17.90 -15.19
N LYS A 11 3.42 -18.96 -14.68
CA LYS A 11 3.71 -19.12 -13.26
C LYS A 11 4.67 -18.04 -12.75
N THR A 12 5.75 -17.77 -13.48
CA THR A 12 6.71 -16.72 -13.12
C THR A 12 6.03 -15.34 -13.08
N LEU A 13 5.18 -15.05 -14.07
CA LEU A 13 4.46 -13.79 -14.12
C LEU A 13 3.49 -13.62 -12.93
N LYS A 14 2.77 -14.67 -12.53
CA LYS A 14 1.94 -14.64 -11.30
C LYS A 14 2.75 -14.30 -10.06
N ILE A 15 3.91 -14.95 -9.89
CA ILE A 15 4.78 -14.73 -8.73
C ILE A 15 5.26 -13.27 -8.70
N LEU A 16 5.73 -12.74 -9.83
CA LEU A 16 6.18 -11.35 -9.92
C LEU A 16 5.06 -10.36 -9.60
N ILE A 17 3.86 -10.58 -10.13
CA ILE A 17 2.68 -9.75 -9.86
C ILE A 17 2.37 -9.73 -8.36
N ILE A 18 2.30 -10.90 -7.71
CA ILE A 18 2.04 -11.00 -6.27
C ILE A 18 3.15 -10.29 -5.48
N LEU A 19 4.41 -10.53 -5.82
CA LEU A 19 5.56 -9.93 -5.14
C LEU A 19 5.51 -8.40 -5.23
N PHE A 20 5.28 -7.85 -6.42
CA PHE A 20 5.26 -6.41 -6.66
C PHE A 20 4.09 -5.70 -5.97
N CYS A 21 2.91 -6.32 -5.96
CA CYS A 21 1.78 -5.78 -5.22
C CYS A 21 2.01 -5.85 -3.71
N PHE A 22 2.51 -6.98 -3.20
CA PHE A 22 2.80 -7.16 -1.77
C PHE A 22 3.87 -6.18 -1.27
N LEU A 23 4.94 -5.97 -2.04
CA LEU A 23 5.95 -4.96 -1.71
C LEU A 23 5.32 -3.57 -1.64
N GLY A 24 4.42 -3.23 -2.56
CA GLY A 24 3.71 -1.96 -2.54
C GLY A 24 2.83 -1.79 -1.31
N ASP A 25 2.05 -2.80 -0.96
CA ASP A 25 1.22 -2.79 0.25
C ASP A 25 2.08 -2.55 1.49
N PHE A 26 3.13 -3.35 1.67
CA PHE A 26 4.02 -3.25 2.81
C PHE A 26 4.64 -1.87 2.93
N SER A 27 5.04 -1.29 1.79
CA SER A 27 5.70 0.01 1.73
C SER A 27 4.77 1.16 2.08
N ILE A 28 3.54 1.11 1.61
CA ILE A 28 2.50 2.11 1.94
C ILE A 28 2.16 2.02 3.42
N LEU A 29 1.96 0.81 3.96
CA LEU A 29 1.66 0.60 5.38
C LEU A 29 2.82 1.07 6.27
N LEU A 30 4.06 0.73 5.91
CA LEU A 30 5.24 1.19 6.63
C LEU A 30 5.37 2.71 6.60
N PHE A 31 5.13 3.34 5.45
CA PHE A 31 5.13 4.79 5.32
C PHE A 31 4.09 5.45 6.24
N PHE A 32 2.85 4.95 6.24
CA PHE A 32 1.83 5.48 7.14
C PHE A 32 2.18 5.27 8.60
N TYR A 33 2.73 4.11 8.96
CA TYR A 33 3.21 3.87 10.32
C TYR A 33 4.26 4.90 10.72
N MET A 34 5.30 5.10 9.91
CA MET A 34 6.36 6.08 10.21
C MET A 34 5.84 7.52 10.28
N LYS A 35 4.86 7.87 9.43
CA LYS A 35 4.26 9.21 9.40
C LYS A 35 3.43 9.51 10.65
N PHE A 36 2.67 8.53 11.14
CA PHE A 36 1.75 8.72 12.27
C PHE A 36 2.32 8.30 13.63
N ASN A 37 3.38 7.50 13.67
CA ASN A 37 4.07 7.11 14.90
C ASN A 37 4.95 8.24 15.47
N ASN A 38 4.41 9.45 15.55
CA ASN A 38 5.04 10.61 16.13
C ASN A 38 4.02 11.33 17.02
N PHE A 39 4.31 11.37 18.31
CA PHE A 39 3.43 11.95 19.32
C PHE A 39 3.16 13.45 19.10
N GLU A 40 4.16 14.20 18.65
CA GLU A 40 4.02 15.63 18.37
C GLU A 40 3.15 15.86 17.12
N THR A 41 3.32 15.02 16.09
CA THR A 41 2.42 15.05 14.92
C THR A 41 0.98 14.72 15.33
N PHE A 42 0.78 13.75 16.23
CA PHE A 42 -0.54 13.41 16.76
C PHE A 42 -1.17 14.59 17.53
N LYS A 43 -0.44 15.24 18.44
CA LYS A 43 -0.90 16.45 19.14
C LYS A 43 -1.28 17.57 18.18
N LYS A 44 -0.46 17.80 17.15
CA LYS A 44 -0.72 18.80 16.12
C LYS A 44 -1.97 18.48 15.31
N LEU A 45 -2.20 17.21 14.96
CA LEU A 45 -3.41 16.80 14.24
C LEU A 45 -4.66 16.95 15.10
N MET A 46 -4.60 16.52 16.36
CA MET A 46 -5.67 16.72 17.34
C MET A 46 -6.07 18.21 17.42
N SER A 47 -5.11 19.14 17.35
CA SER A 47 -5.38 20.57 17.52
C SER A 47 -5.92 21.25 16.27
N MET A 48 -5.80 20.60 15.11
CA MET A 48 -6.44 21.04 13.87
C MET A 48 -7.94 20.72 13.83
N PHE A 49 -8.44 19.86 14.73
CA PHE A 49 -9.83 19.45 14.77
C PHE A 49 -10.57 20.10 15.95
N PRO A 50 -11.20 21.27 15.76
CA PRO A 50 -11.83 22.03 16.86
C PRO A 50 -12.99 21.30 17.56
N PHE A 51 -13.54 20.24 16.96
CA PHE A 51 -14.55 19.39 17.59
C PHE A 51 -13.95 18.39 18.60
N LEU A 52 -12.67 18.06 18.46
CA LEU A 52 -11.88 17.37 19.47
C LEU A 52 -11.26 18.45 20.36
N ASN A 53 -12.06 19.04 21.23
CA ASN A 53 -11.62 20.11 22.10
C ASN A 53 -10.50 19.58 23.01
N ILE A 54 -9.23 19.76 22.63
CA ILE A 54 -8.07 19.24 23.39
C ILE A 54 -8.10 19.76 24.82
N ASN A 55 -8.63 20.96 25.05
CA ASN A 55 -8.77 21.54 26.38
C ASN A 55 -9.77 20.78 27.27
N MET A 56 -10.59 19.88 26.69
CA MET A 56 -11.47 18.96 27.42
C MET A 56 -10.85 17.58 27.67
N ILE A 57 -9.72 17.27 27.02
CA ILE A 57 -8.96 16.05 27.27
C ILE A 57 -7.89 16.42 28.29
N GLU A 58 -7.95 15.84 29.48
CA GLU A 58 -6.89 16.00 30.49
C GLU A 58 -5.53 15.65 29.86
N GLU A 59 -4.49 16.44 30.12
CA GLU A 59 -3.17 16.24 29.48
C GLU A 59 -2.64 14.81 29.70
N GLU A 60 -2.99 14.22 30.85
CA GLU A 60 -2.68 12.84 31.24
C GLU A 60 -3.32 11.78 30.32
N MET A 61 -4.43 12.12 29.65
CA MET A 61 -5.17 11.22 28.75
C MET A 61 -4.65 11.23 27.31
N ILE A 62 -3.83 12.21 26.93
CA ILE A 62 -3.34 12.36 25.54
C ILE A 62 -2.39 11.22 25.16
N GLU A 63 -1.49 10.83 26.06
CA GLU A 63 -0.54 9.75 25.79
C GLU A 63 -1.21 8.36 25.71
N PRO A 64 -2.09 7.95 26.65
CA PRO A 64 -2.90 6.74 26.50
C PRO A 64 -3.70 6.72 25.20
N LEU A 65 -4.30 7.84 24.82
CA LEU A 65 -5.05 7.97 23.57
C LEU A 65 -4.16 7.74 22.35
N PHE A 66 -2.98 8.37 22.30
CA PHE A 66 -2.00 8.13 21.24
C PHE A 66 -1.62 6.66 21.12
N ARG A 67 -1.29 6.00 22.25
CA ARG A 67 -0.94 4.57 22.26
C ARG A 67 -2.08 3.71 21.74
N PHE A 68 -3.32 3.99 22.16
CA PHE A 68 -4.51 3.29 21.68
C PHE A 68 -4.74 3.49 20.17
N THR A 69 -4.57 4.73 19.68
CA THR A 69 -4.64 5.04 18.24
C THR A 69 -3.58 4.27 17.45
N MET A 70 -2.34 4.23 17.93
CA MET A 70 -1.26 3.49 17.26
C MET A 70 -1.48 1.98 17.25
N GLN A 71 -1.98 1.40 18.36
CA GLN A 71 -2.35 -0.01 18.40
C GLN A 71 -3.49 -0.33 17.41
N SER A 72 -4.49 0.55 17.36
CA SER A 72 -5.62 0.42 16.41
C SER A 72 -5.14 0.51 14.96
N LEU A 73 -4.19 1.41 14.66
CA LEU A 73 -3.58 1.55 13.34
C LEU A 73 -2.82 0.28 12.92
N VAL A 74 -2.01 -0.28 13.83
CA VAL A 74 -1.26 -1.52 13.57
C VAL A 74 -2.21 -2.70 13.35
N LEU A 75 -3.28 -2.82 14.15
CA LEU A 75 -4.31 -3.84 13.96
C LEU A 75 -4.98 -3.70 12.60
N PHE A 76 -5.33 -2.49 12.20
CA PHE A 76 -5.90 -2.21 10.89
C PHE A 76 -4.95 -2.60 9.74
N PHE A 77 -3.66 -2.29 9.86
CA PHE A 77 -2.65 -2.71 8.88
C PHE A 77 -2.53 -4.22 8.76
N PHE A 78 -2.57 -4.93 9.89
CA PHE A 78 -2.55 -6.39 9.90
C PHE A 78 -3.77 -6.98 9.18
N LEU A 79 -4.96 -6.42 9.42
CA LEU A 79 -6.18 -6.83 8.71
C LEU A 79 -6.10 -6.58 7.20
N LEU A 80 -5.53 -5.45 6.77
CA LEU A 80 -5.31 -5.16 5.35
C LEU A 80 -4.38 -6.20 4.70
N ILE A 81 -3.27 -6.55 5.37
CA ILE A 81 -2.34 -7.59 4.88
C ILE A 81 -3.06 -8.92 4.73
N ILE A 82 -3.91 -9.31 5.67
CA ILE A 82 -4.70 -10.56 5.57
C ILE A 82 -5.62 -10.51 4.35
N ILE A 83 -6.39 -9.43 4.18
CA ILE A 83 -7.32 -9.28 3.05
C ILE A 83 -6.57 -9.37 1.72
N HIS A 84 -5.44 -8.67 1.59
CA HIS A 84 -4.64 -8.70 0.37
C HIS A 84 -4.01 -10.07 0.13
N SER A 85 -3.57 -10.76 1.19
CA SER A 85 -3.07 -12.14 1.10
C SER A 85 -4.13 -13.10 0.54
N VAL A 86 -5.39 -12.97 0.99
CA VAL A 86 -6.52 -13.74 0.44
C VAL A 86 -6.72 -13.42 -1.03
N VAL A 87 -6.65 -12.15 -1.43
CA VAL A 87 -6.73 -11.75 -2.84
C VAL A 87 -5.61 -12.37 -3.66
N TYR A 88 -4.38 -12.40 -3.16
CA TYR A 88 -3.24 -13.02 -3.87
C TYR A 88 -3.41 -14.53 -4.04
N ILE A 89 -3.94 -15.22 -3.03
CA ILE A 89 -4.29 -16.64 -3.12
C ILE A 89 -5.37 -16.84 -4.19
N LEU A 90 -6.44 -16.04 -4.19
CA LEU A 90 -7.51 -16.14 -5.20
C LEU A 90 -7.00 -15.80 -6.61
N PHE A 91 -6.07 -14.86 -6.74
CA PHE A 91 -5.41 -14.54 -8.00
C PHE A 91 -4.53 -15.70 -8.50
N TRP A 92 -3.83 -16.40 -7.60
CA TRP A 92 -3.08 -17.61 -7.95
C TRP A 92 -3.96 -18.66 -8.63
N TYR A 93 -5.18 -18.83 -8.12
CA TYR A 93 -6.23 -19.68 -8.70
C TYR A 93 -7.04 -19.02 -9.83
N GLU A 94 -6.55 -17.91 -10.39
CA GLU A 94 -7.11 -17.25 -11.58
C GLU A 94 -8.57 -16.79 -11.42
N LYS A 95 -8.99 -16.48 -10.18
CA LYS A 95 -10.33 -15.93 -9.95
C LYS A 95 -10.45 -14.56 -10.61
N LYS A 96 -11.46 -14.40 -11.47
CA LYS A 96 -11.71 -13.17 -12.24
C LYS A 96 -11.86 -11.92 -11.36
N SER A 97 -12.49 -12.04 -10.20
CA SER A 97 -12.62 -10.95 -9.22
C SER A 97 -11.27 -10.49 -8.69
N ALA A 98 -10.39 -11.42 -8.32
CA ALA A 98 -9.03 -11.12 -7.85
C ALA A 98 -8.17 -10.50 -8.96
N MET A 99 -8.26 -10.99 -10.20
CA MET A 99 -7.57 -10.38 -11.34
C MET A 99 -8.01 -8.92 -11.57
N ASN A 100 -9.32 -8.66 -11.52
CA ASN A 100 -9.85 -7.30 -11.65
C ASN A 100 -9.40 -6.41 -10.49
N TYR A 101 -9.40 -6.95 -9.27
CA TYR A 101 -8.90 -6.25 -8.10
C TYR A 101 -7.44 -5.83 -8.27
N ILE A 102 -6.53 -6.76 -8.60
CA ILE A 102 -5.11 -6.43 -8.80
C ILE A 102 -4.92 -5.45 -9.95
N LYS A 103 -5.74 -5.54 -11.01
CA LYS A 103 -5.71 -4.57 -12.10
C LYS A 103 -6.08 -3.16 -11.61
N ILE A 104 -7.13 -3.02 -10.80
CA ILE A 104 -7.53 -1.73 -10.20
C ILE A 104 -6.46 -1.24 -9.23
N LEU A 105 -5.97 -2.12 -8.36
CA LEU A 105 -4.89 -1.84 -7.41
C LEU A 105 -3.66 -1.30 -8.13
N SER A 106 -3.26 -1.90 -9.25
CA SER A 106 -2.09 -1.46 -10.02
C SER A 106 -2.34 -0.15 -10.76
N LEU A 107 -3.56 0.04 -11.27
CA LEU A 107 -3.97 1.27 -11.97
C LEU A 107 -4.01 2.48 -11.04
N LEU A 108 -4.49 2.30 -9.81
CA LEU A 108 -4.55 3.35 -8.79
C LEU A 108 -3.23 3.45 -8.01
N GLY A 109 -2.52 2.33 -7.84
CA GLY A 109 -1.26 2.23 -7.14
C GLY A 109 -0.16 3.05 -7.80
N ALA A 110 -0.03 2.99 -9.13
CA ALA A 110 0.98 3.76 -9.85
C ALA A 110 0.84 5.29 -9.68
N PRO A 111 -0.32 5.93 -9.88
CA PRO A 111 -0.46 7.36 -9.65
C PRO A 111 -0.38 7.71 -8.15
N SER A 112 -0.95 6.90 -7.26
CA SER A 112 -0.86 7.16 -5.81
C SER A 112 0.57 7.09 -5.28
N SER A 113 1.40 6.15 -5.77
CA SER A 113 2.81 6.09 -5.40
C SER A 113 3.58 7.33 -5.82
N VAL A 114 3.24 7.95 -6.96
CA VAL A 114 3.84 9.24 -7.36
C VAL A 114 3.49 10.36 -6.37
N PHE A 115 2.26 10.42 -5.85
CA PHE A 115 1.91 11.40 -4.82
C PHE A 115 2.69 11.17 -3.52
N PHE A 116 2.93 9.90 -3.14
CA PHE A 116 3.76 9.58 -1.98
C PHE A 116 5.24 9.90 -2.16
N VAL A 117 5.74 10.03 -3.40
CA VAL A 117 7.11 10.51 -3.66
C VAL A 117 7.28 11.92 -3.09
N VAL A 118 6.32 12.82 -3.30
CA VAL A 118 6.37 14.21 -2.84
C VAL A 118 6.41 14.27 -1.30
N GLU A 119 5.50 13.55 -0.67
CA GLU A 119 5.42 13.45 0.80
C GLU A 119 6.63 12.71 1.42
N GLY A 120 7.23 11.78 0.67
CA GLY A 120 8.38 10.99 1.10
C GLY A 120 9.71 11.73 1.07
N ILE A 121 9.77 12.94 0.50
CA ILE A 121 10.99 13.78 0.49
C ILE A 121 11.39 14.15 1.92
N GLU A 122 10.43 14.47 2.78
CA GLU A 122 10.68 14.85 4.19
C GLU A 122 11.24 13.70 5.03
N LEU A 123 10.94 12.45 4.64
CA LEU A 123 11.34 11.25 5.38
C LEU A 123 12.67 10.65 4.90
N HIS A 124 13.31 11.20 3.85
CA HIS A 124 14.59 10.81 3.22
C HIS A 124 14.76 9.34 2.77
N VAL A 125 13.88 8.43 3.18
CA VAL A 125 13.97 6.97 2.95
C VAL A 125 12.91 6.50 1.95
N GLY A 126 11.87 7.32 1.68
CA GLY A 126 10.71 6.92 0.85
C GLY A 126 10.79 7.29 -0.64
N PHE A 127 11.52 8.35 -1.00
CA PHE A 127 11.48 8.95 -2.36
C PHE A 127 11.82 7.96 -3.48
N ALA A 128 13.03 7.38 -3.45
CA ALA A 128 13.51 6.50 -4.51
C ALA A 128 12.66 5.22 -4.59
N TRP A 129 12.19 4.74 -3.45
CA TRP A 129 11.40 3.53 -3.35
C TRP A 129 10.00 3.69 -3.96
N PHE A 130 9.30 4.81 -3.70
CA PHE A 130 7.99 5.06 -4.31
C PHE A 130 8.04 5.28 -5.83
N ILE A 131 9.17 5.79 -6.35
CA ILE A 131 9.42 5.84 -7.80
C ILE A 131 9.53 4.42 -8.35
N VAL A 132 10.34 3.56 -7.74
CA VAL A 132 10.46 2.14 -8.15
C VAL A 132 9.09 1.47 -8.09
N GLN A 133 8.34 1.67 -7.02
CA GLN A 133 7.01 1.09 -6.84
C GLN A 133 6.01 1.52 -7.92
N THR A 134 6.11 2.76 -8.42
CA THR A 134 5.33 3.25 -9.55
C THR A 134 5.56 2.39 -10.80
N PHE A 135 6.83 2.10 -11.11
CA PHE A 135 7.18 1.24 -12.24
C PHE A 135 6.74 -0.21 -12.02
N LEU A 136 6.82 -0.72 -10.80
CA LEU A 136 6.36 -2.08 -10.47
C LEU A 136 4.84 -2.24 -10.62
N TYR A 137 4.05 -1.23 -10.22
CA TYR A 137 2.60 -1.23 -10.46
C TYR A 137 2.27 -1.09 -11.95
N ALA A 138 2.97 -0.24 -12.69
CA ALA A 138 2.80 -0.14 -14.14
C ALA A 138 3.12 -1.48 -14.82
N TYR A 139 4.24 -2.12 -14.45
CA TYR A 139 4.61 -3.46 -14.91
C TYR A 139 3.49 -4.46 -14.63
N THR A 140 2.96 -4.48 -13.41
CA THR A 140 1.87 -5.38 -13.02
C THR A 140 0.62 -5.18 -13.88
N PHE A 141 0.22 -3.92 -14.10
CA PHE A 141 -0.95 -3.59 -14.92
C PHE A 141 -0.80 -4.10 -16.37
N PHE A 142 0.36 -3.87 -16.99
CA PHE A 142 0.64 -4.36 -18.33
C PHE A 142 0.79 -5.89 -18.37
N GLY A 143 1.45 -6.48 -17.37
CA GLY A 143 1.59 -7.92 -17.22
C GLY A 143 0.23 -8.63 -17.17
N LEU A 144 -0.75 -8.08 -16.46
CA LEU A 144 -2.13 -8.59 -16.43
C LEU A 144 -2.85 -8.52 -17.78
N TYR A 145 -2.54 -7.53 -18.62
CA TYR A 145 -3.09 -7.44 -19.98
C TYR A 145 -2.57 -8.59 -20.86
N TYR A 146 -1.28 -8.90 -20.75
CA TYR A 146 -0.63 -9.98 -21.49
C TYR A 146 -0.90 -11.38 -20.90
N PHE A 147 -1.22 -11.46 -19.61
CA PHE A 147 -1.60 -12.69 -18.93
C PHE A 147 -2.74 -13.43 -19.64
N LYS A 148 -3.78 -12.70 -20.09
CA LYS A 148 -4.91 -13.27 -20.85
C LYS A 148 -4.53 -13.77 -22.25
N LYS A 149 -3.46 -13.24 -22.84
CA LYS A 149 -2.97 -13.68 -24.15
C LYS A 149 -2.12 -14.95 -24.03
N LEU A 150 -1.41 -15.14 -22.91
CA LEU A 150 -0.58 -16.32 -22.62
C LEU A 150 -1.38 -17.53 -22.12
N ALA A 151 -2.61 -17.33 -21.64
CA ALA A 151 -3.50 -18.41 -21.17
C ALA A 151 -4.36 -19.04 -22.30
N LYS A 152 -4.15 -18.63 -23.56
CA LYS A 152 -4.71 -19.26 -24.76
C LYS A 152 -3.64 -20.14 -25.41
#